data_AF-A0A4Y8JQ55-F1
#
_entry.id   AF-A0A4Y8JQ55-F1
#
_cell.length_a   1.000
_cell.length_b   1.000
_cell.length_c   1.000
_cell.angle_alpha   90.00
_cell.angle_beta   90.00
_cell.angle_gamma   90.00
#
_symmetry.space_group_name_H-M   'P 1'
#
loop_
_entity.id
_entity.type
_entity.pdbx_description
1 polymer ?
#
loop_
_entity_poly.entity_id
_entity_poly.type
_entity_poly.pdbx_seq_one_letter_code
_entity_poly.pdbx_strand_id
1 'polypeptide(L)'
;MTDALPVTFTAGDAGQWSIDHIIAVTGDGLPAAARLLIREGAAEDESWLSGSSATDAPGWTLRGTVSHQRYTTAAELAELTARSPALGRPGATVASFIPITKSKEWWELAQDERRQIFEETSHHIRRSMNSLPAVARRLHHSRDGGGPFDFLTWFEYAPESVADFDELLDELRSTEEWIFVEREVEVRLSFGSQ
;
A
#
# COMPACT_ATOMS: atom_id res chain seq x y z
N MET A 1 5.97 -9.23 -22.99
CA MET A 1 5.03 -8.52 -22.10
C MET A 1 5.30 -9.10 -20.72
N THR A 2 5.85 -8.33 -19.79
CA THR A 2 5.99 -8.80 -18.41
C THR A 2 4.60 -8.76 -17.83
N ASP A 3 3.97 -9.91 -17.64
CA ASP A 3 2.62 -9.98 -17.09
C ASP A 3 2.61 -9.27 -15.73
N ALA A 4 1.61 -8.41 -15.53
CA ALA A 4 1.41 -7.72 -14.27
C ALA A 4 1.19 -8.77 -13.17
N LEU A 5 1.98 -8.71 -12.10
CA LEU A 5 1.87 -9.68 -11.00
C LEU A 5 0.63 -9.37 -10.17
N PRO A 6 -0.39 -10.25 -10.13
CA PRO A 6 -1.54 -10.09 -9.26
C PRO A 6 -1.14 -10.39 -7.82
N VAL A 7 -1.68 -9.64 -6.88
CA VAL A 7 -1.47 -9.83 -5.44
C VAL A 7 -2.81 -9.72 -4.71
N THR A 8 -3.08 -10.69 -3.83
CA THR A 8 -4.29 -10.74 -3.00
C THR A 8 -3.90 -10.60 -1.52
N PHE A 9 -4.57 -9.67 -0.84
CA PHE A 9 -4.47 -9.41 0.60
C PHE A 9 -5.76 -9.87 1.25
N THR A 10 -5.70 -10.91 2.09
CA THR A 10 -6.87 -11.46 2.79
C THR A 10 -6.68 -11.33 4.28
N ALA A 11 -7.52 -10.54 4.93
CA ALA A 11 -7.55 -10.40 6.37
C ALA A 11 -8.62 -11.30 6.98
N GLY A 12 -8.28 -11.95 8.09
CA GLY A 12 -9.16 -12.86 8.84
C GLY A 12 -8.42 -13.44 10.04
N ASP A 13 -8.59 -14.74 10.30
CA ASP A 13 -7.95 -15.43 11.43
C ASP A 13 -6.63 -16.14 11.09
N ALA A 14 -6.24 -16.15 9.81
CA ALA A 14 -5.05 -16.82 9.32
C ALA A 14 -4.22 -15.91 8.41
N GLY A 15 -2.89 -16.07 8.45
CA GLY A 15 -1.96 -15.25 7.66
C GLY A 15 -0.59 -15.16 8.30
N GLN A 16 0.41 -14.82 7.48
CA GLN A 16 1.81 -14.69 7.93
C GLN A 16 2.03 -13.47 8.86
N TRP A 17 1.18 -12.45 8.74
CA TRP A 17 1.27 -11.22 9.53
C TRP A 17 0.18 -11.17 10.59
N SER A 18 0.53 -10.75 11.80
CA SER A 18 -0.43 -10.33 12.82
C SER A 18 -0.87 -8.90 12.54
N ILE A 19 -2.17 -8.62 12.68
CA ILE A 19 -2.68 -7.24 12.60
C ILE A 19 -2.68 -6.68 14.02
N ASP A 20 -1.86 -5.66 14.24
CA ASP A 20 -1.75 -5.00 15.53
C ASP A 20 -2.88 -3.96 15.67
N HIS A 21 -3.08 -3.14 14.62
CA HIS A 21 -4.10 -2.09 14.58
C HIS A 21 -4.62 -1.86 13.16
N ILE A 22 -5.89 -1.46 13.07
CA ILE A 22 -6.51 -0.92 11.85
C ILE A 22 -7.06 0.47 12.18
N ILE A 23 -6.58 1.48 11.47
CA ILE A 23 -6.91 2.88 11.70
C ILE A 23 -7.57 3.43 10.44
N ALA A 24 -8.80 3.92 10.56
CA ALA A 24 -9.42 4.73 9.51
C ALA A 24 -8.85 6.14 9.60
N VAL A 25 -7.96 6.49 8.65
CA VAL A 25 -7.30 7.81 8.62
C VAL A 25 -8.24 8.85 8.03
N THR A 26 -8.88 8.52 6.91
CA THR A 26 -9.98 9.29 6.33
C THR A 26 -10.96 8.36 5.59
N GLY A 27 -12.23 8.73 5.57
CA GLY A 27 -13.31 7.91 5.01
C GLY A 27 -13.59 6.64 5.82
N ASP A 28 -14.27 5.68 5.17
CA ASP A 28 -14.68 4.43 5.81
C ASP A 28 -13.48 3.51 6.10
N GLY A 29 -13.43 2.96 7.32
CA GLY A 29 -12.43 1.98 7.73
C GLY A 29 -12.58 0.59 7.08
N LEU A 30 -11.77 -0.35 7.55
CA LEU A 30 -11.89 -1.78 7.26
C LEU A 30 -12.37 -2.53 8.51
N PRO A 31 -13.13 -3.64 8.36
CA PRO A 31 -13.48 -4.50 9.49
C PRO A 31 -12.24 -5.01 10.24
N ALA A 32 -12.38 -5.18 11.56
CA ALA A 32 -11.35 -5.80 12.39
C ALA A 32 -11.05 -7.23 11.93
N ALA A 33 -9.77 -7.60 11.98
CA ALA A 33 -9.26 -8.94 11.65
C ALA A 33 -7.96 -9.17 12.44
N ALA A 34 -7.63 -10.43 12.70
CA ALA A 34 -6.46 -10.78 13.52
C ALA A 34 -5.17 -10.97 12.71
N ARG A 35 -5.29 -11.45 11.48
CA ARG A 35 -4.16 -11.85 10.62
C ARG A 35 -4.34 -11.36 9.20
N LEU A 36 -3.23 -11.11 8.51
CA LEU A 36 -3.18 -10.80 7.08
C LEU A 36 -2.38 -11.86 6.33
N LEU A 37 -3.01 -12.46 5.33
CA LEU A 37 -2.41 -13.36 4.35
C LEU A 37 -2.15 -12.60 3.04
N ILE A 38 -0.94 -12.72 2.50
CA ILE A 38 -0.58 -12.10 1.21
C ILE A 38 -0.21 -13.21 0.25
N ARG A 39 -0.88 -13.26 -0.91
CA ARG A 39 -0.62 -14.23 -1.98
C ARG A 39 -0.25 -13.50 -3.27
N GLU A 40 0.89 -13.85 -3.84
CA GLU A 40 1.30 -13.44 -5.18
C GLU A 40 0.86 -14.48 -6.22
N GLY A 41 0.49 -14.03 -7.41
CA GLY A 41 0.02 -14.88 -8.51
C GLY A 41 -1.49 -14.86 -8.70
N ALA A 42 -1.95 -15.40 -9.84
CA ALA A 42 -3.37 -15.46 -10.16
C ALA A 42 -4.14 -16.29 -9.11
N ALA A 43 -5.23 -15.72 -8.61
CA ALA A 43 -6.22 -16.50 -7.87
C ALA A 43 -6.79 -17.55 -8.84
N GLU A 44 -6.90 -18.81 -8.40
CA GLU A 44 -7.56 -19.87 -9.19
C GLU A 44 -9.06 -19.58 -9.44
N ASP A 45 -9.61 -18.53 -8.82
CA ASP A 45 -11.00 -18.12 -8.92
C ASP A 45 -11.11 -16.61 -9.20
N GLU A 46 -11.50 -16.28 -10.44
CA GLU A 46 -11.75 -14.94 -10.99
C GLU A 46 -13.01 -14.27 -10.41
N SER A 47 -13.63 -14.82 -9.37
CA SER A 47 -14.73 -14.16 -8.68
C SER A 47 -14.22 -13.00 -7.81
N TRP A 48 -14.40 -11.78 -8.31
CA TRP A 48 -14.09 -10.52 -7.61
C TRP A 48 -15.03 -10.24 -6.42
N LEU A 49 -15.97 -11.15 -6.13
CA LEU A 49 -16.88 -11.14 -4.99
C LEU A 49 -17.10 -12.59 -4.53
N SER A 50 -16.43 -13.00 -3.45
CA SER A 50 -16.97 -14.06 -2.59
C SER A 50 -17.95 -13.39 -1.63
N GLY A 51 -19.22 -13.36 -2.03
CA GLY A 51 -20.32 -13.22 -1.08
C GLY A 51 -20.38 -14.50 -0.26
N SER A 52 -20.06 -14.37 1.03
CA SER A 52 -20.16 -15.37 2.11
C SER A 52 -20.90 -16.66 1.74
N SER A 53 -20.13 -17.73 1.50
CA SER A 53 -20.56 -19.06 1.90
C SER A 53 -20.12 -19.28 3.35
N ALA A 54 -21.06 -18.99 4.27
CA ALA A 54 -21.16 -19.56 5.61
C ALA A 54 -19.84 -19.87 6.35
N THR A 55 -18.99 -18.86 6.53
CA THR A 55 -18.11 -18.80 7.70
C THR A 55 -18.25 -17.41 8.30
N ASP A 56 -18.79 -17.33 9.51
CA ASP A 56 -19.00 -16.11 10.32
C ASP A 56 -17.68 -15.45 10.77
N ALA A 57 -16.61 -15.54 9.99
CA ALA A 57 -15.33 -14.95 10.33
C ALA A 57 -15.27 -13.49 9.81
N PRO A 58 -15.12 -12.48 10.69
CA PRO A 58 -14.92 -11.11 10.25
C PRO A 58 -13.62 -11.00 9.45
N GLY A 59 -13.71 -10.54 8.21
CA GLY A 59 -12.56 -10.47 7.31
C GLY A 59 -12.87 -9.69 6.03
N TRP A 60 -11.81 -9.37 5.28
CA TRP A 60 -11.91 -8.64 4.02
C TRP A 60 -10.82 -9.11 3.05
N THR A 61 -11.04 -8.91 1.75
CA THR A 61 -10.06 -9.22 0.71
C THR A 61 -9.90 -8.03 -0.22
N LEU A 62 -8.66 -7.63 -0.45
CA LEU A 62 -8.27 -6.60 -1.42
C LEU A 62 -7.30 -7.19 -2.42
N ARG A 63 -7.44 -6.79 -3.69
CA ARG A 63 -6.66 -7.31 -4.81
C ARG A 63 -6.05 -6.14 -5.58
N GLY A 64 -4.80 -6.28 -5.97
CA GLY A 64 -4.11 -5.29 -6.78
C GLY A 64 -3.06 -5.95 -7.68
N THR A 65 -2.49 -5.16 -8.57
CA THR A 65 -1.46 -5.62 -9.51
C THR A 65 -0.20 -4.79 -9.37
N VAL A 66 0.97 -5.44 -9.35
CA VAL A 66 2.25 -4.73 -9.51
C VAL A 66 2.33 -4.28 -10.96
N SER A 67 2.32 -2.96 -11.18
CA SER A 67 2.32 -2.36 -12.51
C SER A 67 3.57 -1.53 -12.76
N HIS A 68 3.68 -0.98 -13.96
CA HIS A 68 4.75 -0.06 -14.32
C HIS A 68 4.58 1.28 -13.60
N GLN A 69 5.71 1.96 -13.38
CA GLN A 69 5.74 3.28 -12.76
C GLN A 69 5.06 4.31 -13.66
N ARG A 70 4.24 5.20 -13.06
CA ARG A 70 3.41 6.17 -13.79
C ARG A 70 3.99 7.59 -13.81
N TYR A 71 4.72 7.97 -12.76
CA TYR A 71 5.21 9.35 -12.57
C TYR A 71 6.74 9.46 -12.54
N THR A 72 7.42 8.37 -12.24
CA THR A 72 8.86 8.36 -12.02
C THR A 72 9.64 8.62 -13.29
N THR A 73 10.56 9.58 -13.24
CA THR A 73 11.55 9.85 -14.29
C THR A 73 12.69 8.83 -14.22
N ALA A 74 13.52 8.78 -15.28
CA ALA A 74 14.65 7.86 -15.32
C ALA A 74 15.68 8.10 -14.20
N ALA A 75 15.93 9.36 -13.83
CA ALA A 75 16.88 9.70 -12.78
C ALA A 75 16.37 9.27 -11.39
N GLU A 76 15.11 9.56 -11.09
CA GLU A 76 14.46 9.12 -9.85
C GLU A 76 14.40 7.59 -9.75
N LEU A 77 14.10 6.90 -10.86
CA LEU A 77 14.11 5.44 -10.90
C LEU A 77 15.49 4.86 -10.60
N ALA A 78 16.55 5.45 -11.15
CA ALA A 78 17.92 5.01 -10.89
C ALA A 78 18.27 5.16 -9.41
N GLU A 79 17.92 6.29 -8.80
CA GLU A 79 18.19 6.54 -7.38
C GLU A 79 17.38 5.59 -6.48
N LEU A 80 16.09 5.41 -6.79
CA LEU A 80 15.23 4.46 -6.10
C LEU A 80 15.76 3.04 -6.20
N THR A 81 16.22 2.61 -7.37
CA THR A 81 16.77 1.26 -7.58
C THR A 81 18.05 1.06 -6.78
N ALA A 82 18.90 2.08 -6.68
CA ALA A 82 20.15 2.00 -5.93
C ALA A 82 19.94 1.91 -4.41
N ARG A 83 18.83 2.43 -3.89
CA ARG A 83 18.59 2.59 -2.43
C ARG A 83 17.46 1.73 -1.89
N SER A 84 16.50 1.31 -2.71
CA SER A 84 15.35 0.54 -2.25
C SER A 84 15.79 -0.87 -1.87
N PRO A 85 15.53 -1.31 -0.63
CA PRO A 85 15.84 -2.67 -0.24
C PRO A 85 14.81 -3.67 -0.79
N ALA A 86 15.20 -4.95 -0.81
CA ALA A 86 14.27 -6.04 -1.08
C ALA A 86 13.24 -6.19 0.07
N LEU A 87 12.06 -6.73 -0.27
CA LEU A 87 11.09 -7.23 0.71
C LEU A 87 11.60 -8.55 1.34
N GLY A 88 11.04 -8.92 2.49
CA GLY A 88 11.33 -10.19 3.18
C GLY A 88 12.70 -10.23 3.84
N ARG A 89 13.30 -9.08 4.17
CA ARG A 89 14.56 -9.05 4.92
C ARG A 89 14.33 -9.64 6.31
N PRO A 90 15.26 -10.47 6.84
CA PRO A 90 15.07 -11.13 8.14
C PRO A 90 14.76 -10.18 9.32
N GLY A 91 15.28 -8.95 9.30
CA GLY A 91 15.02 -7.94 10.34
C GLY A 91 13.77 -7.09 10.11
N ALA A 92 13.12 -7.18 8.96
CA ALA A 92 11.93 -6.39 8.62
C ALA A 92 10.66 -7.07 9.15
N THR A 93 10.50 -7.10 10.47
CA THR A 93 9.41 -7.79 11.17
C THR A 93 8.21 -6.91 11.46
N VAL A 94 8.22 -5.64 11.03
CA VAL A 94 7.07 -4.73 11.08
C VAL A 94 6.65 -4.38 9.66
N ALA A 95 5.36 -4.24 9.43
CA ALA A 95 4.81 -3.79 8.17
C ALA A 95 3.68 -2.79 8.33
N SER A 96 3.45 -2.04 7.25
CA SER A 96 2.27 -1.21 7.08
C SER A 96 1.64 -1.49 5.74
N PHE A 97 0.34 -1.80 5.78
CA PHE A 97 -0.50 -1.91 4.61
C PHE A 97 -1.46 -0.74 4.59
N ILE A 98 -1.36 0.10 3.55
CA ILE A 98 -2.10 1.36 3.46
C ILE A 98 -2.86 1.41 2.12
N PRO A 99 -4.12 0.94 2.09
CA PRO A 99 -5.03 1.14 0.97
C PRO A 99 -5.46 2.61 0.86
N ILE A 100 -5.38 3.16 -0.35
CA ILE A 100 -5.65 4.58 -0.63
C ILE A 100 -6.57 4.71 -1.84
N THR A 101 -7.56 5.58 -1.74
CA THR A 101 -8.40 6.05 -2.85
C THR A 101 -8.23 7.55 -3.03
N LYS A 102 -8.05 7.97 -4.28
CA LYS A 102 -8.05 9.39 -4.63
C LYS A 102 -9.39 9.79 -5.23
N SER A 103 -9.75 11.04 -4.97
CA SER A 103 -10.95 11.69 -5.46
C SER A 103 -11.09 11.66 -6.99
N LYS A 104 -12.30 11.86 -7.46
CA LYS A 104 -12.62 11.96 -8.90
C LYS A 104 -11.83 13.08 -9.57
N GLU A 105 -11.70 14.22 -8.89
CA GLU A 105 -10.98 15.41 -9.35
C GLU A 105 -9.53 15.08 -9.70
N TRP A 106 -8.85 14.27 -8.86
CA TRP A 106 -7.50 13.80 -9.18
C TRP A 106 -7.45 13.00 -10.48
N TRP A 107 -8.42 12.12 -10.70
CA TRP A 107 -8.46 11.28 -11.89
C TRP A 107 -8.88 12.03 -13.16
N GLU A 108 -9.48 13.21 -13.03
CA GLU A 108 -9.79 14.11 -14.16
C GLU A 108 -8.59 14.95 -14.60
N LEU A 109 -7.57 15.13 -13.74
CA LEU A 109 -6.34 15.84 -14.07
C LEU A 109 -5.53 15.11 -15.16
N ALA A 110 -4.92 15.92 -16.03
CA ALA A 110 -3.96 15.44 -17.01
C ALA A 110 -2.71 14.84 -16.34
N GLN A 111 -1.94 14.08 -17.12
CA GLN A 111 -0.80 13.34 -16.59
C GLN A 111 0.31 14.25 -16.05
N ASP A 112 0.57 15.36 -16.74
CA ASP A 112 1.53 16.39 -16.35
C ASP A 112 1.08 17.15 -15.10
N GLU A 113 -0.21 17.51 -15.00
CA GLU A 113 -0.79 18.12 -13.80
C GLU A 113 -0.63 17.21 -12.58
N ARG A 114 -0.95 15.91 -12.71
CA ARG A 114 -0.73 14.93 -11.64
C ARG A 114 0.75 14.79 -11.28
N ARG A 115 1.66 14.79 -12.26
CA ARG A 115 3.11 14.69 -12.01
C ARG A 115 3.65 15.95 -11.32
N GLN A 116 3.11 17.13 -11.64
CA GLN A 116 3.47 18.38 -10.98
C GLN A 116 3.10 18.32 -9.49
N ILE A 117 1.87 17.91 -9.18
CA ILE A 117 1.42 17.80 -7.78
C ILE A 117 2.20 16.71 -7.02
N PHE A 118 2.35 15.52 -7.63
CA PHE A 118 3.00 14.36 -7.02
C PHE A 118 4.43 14.65 -6.53
N GLU A 119 5.25 15.35 -7.31
CA GLU A 119 6.67 15.50 -6.97
C GLU A 119 7.20 16.93 -7.04
N GLU A 120 6.69 17.80 -7.90
CA GLU A 120 7.21 19.19 -7.94
C GLU A 120 6.70 20.03 -6.76
N THR A 121 5.49 19.78 -6.25
CA THR A 121 4.95 20.46 -5.07
C THR A 121 4.97 19.59 -3.82
N SER A 122 4.57 18.32 -3.94
CA SER A 122 4.48 17.41 -2.78
C SER A 122 5.80 16.72 -2.43
N HIS A 123 6.73 16.64 -3.39
CA HIS A 123 8.02 15.99 -3.21
C HIS A 123 7.92 14.53 -2.71
N HIS A 124 6.93 13.78 -3.21
CA HIS A 124 6.63 12.42 -2.73
C HIS A 124 7.83 11.49 -2.75
N ILE A 125 8.55 11.40 -3.87
CA ILE A 125 9.76 10.59 -4.02
C ILE A 125 10.85 11.16 -3.12
N ARG A 126 11.15 12.46 -3.24
CA ARG A 126 12.25 13.08 -2.48
C ARG A 126 12.11 12.93 -0.98
N ARG A 127 10.91 13.12 -0.41
CA ARG A 127 10.63 12.88 1.01
C ARG A 127 10.82 11.42 1.38
N SER A 128 10.25 10.53 0.58
CA SER A 128 10.38 9.07 0.77
C SER A 128 11.82 8.57 0.69
N MET A 129 12.74 9.29 0.04
CA MET A 129 14.15 8.91 0.02
C MET A 129 14.78 8.87 1.41
N ASN A 130 14.28 9.67 2.37
CA ASN A 130 14.85 9.71 3.72
C ASN A 130 14.63 8.39 4.48
N SER A 131 13.60 7.61 4.14
CA SER A 131 13.34 6.31 4.75
C SER A 131 14.10 5.15 4.09
N LEU A 132 14.85 5.40 3.00
CA LEU A 132 15.64 4.38 2.32
C LEU A 132 17.11 4.36 2.82
N PRO A 133 17.68 3.20 3.15
CA PRO A 133 17.19 1.84 2.86
C PRO A 133 16.43 1.16 4.01
N ALA A 134 16.01 1.89 5.05
CA ALA A 134 15.35 1.29 6.21
C ALA A 134 14.00 0.66 5.84
N VAL A 135 13.24 1.29 4.95
CA VAL A 135 11.90 0.86 4.53
C VAL A 135 11.93 0.20 3.15
N ALA A 136 11.47 -1.06 3.06
CA ALA A 136 11.13 -1.69 1.80
C ALA A 136 9.69 -1.32 1.43
N ARG A 137 9.39 -1.18 0.13
CA ARG A 137 8.04 -0.84 -0.33
C ARG A 137 7.63 -1.59 -1.59
N ARG A 138 6.32 -1.78 -1.74
CA ARG A 138 5.71 -2.21 -3.00
C ARG A 138 4.35 -1.54 -3.20
N LEU A 139 4.12 -1.05 -4.42
CA LEU A 139 2.87 -0.46 -4.85
C LEU A 139 2.07 -1.44 -5.70
N HIS A 140 0.78 -1.52 -5.44
CA HIS A 140 -0.17 -2.28 -6.26
C HIS A 140 -1.28 -1.36 -6.73
N HIS A 141 -1.64 -1.44 -8.02
CA HIS A 141 -2.77 -0.74 -8.60
C HIS A 141 -4.01 -1.64 -8.55
N SER A 142 -5.10 -1.13 -8.00
CA SER A 142 -6.37 -1.88 -7.82
C SER A 142 -7.58 -1.19 -8.44
N ARG A 143 -7.45 0.09 -8.83
CA ARG A 143 -8.52 0.87 -9.45
C ARG A 143 -9.20 0.16 -10.63
N ASP A 144 -8.39 -0.27 -11.61
CA ASP A 144 -8.90 -0.87 -12.85
C ASP A 144 -9.53 -2.27 -12.63
N GLY A 145 -9.26 -2.88 -11.48
CA GLY A 145 -9.88 -4.15 -11.06
C GLY A 145 -11.25 -3.98 -10.40
N GLY A 146 -11.76 -2.75 -10.29
CA GLY A 146 -13.06 -2.46 -9.65
C GLY A 146 -13.06 -2.60 -8.13
N GLY A 147 -11.89 -2.65 -7.50
CA GLY A 147 -11.76 -2.69 -6.04
C GLY A 147 -12.15 -1.35 -5.38
N PRO A 148 -12.41 -1.34 -4.06
CA PRO A 148 -12.85 -0.15 -3.33
C PRO A 148 -11.71 0.83 -3.01
N PHE A 149 -10.49 0.55 -3.48
CA PHE A 149 -9.31 1.40 -3.35
C PHE A 149 -8.59 1.50 -4.68
N ASP A 150 -7.92 2.63 -4.93
CA ASP A 150 -7.14 2.84 -6.15
C ASP A 150 -5.76 2.18 -6.08
N PHE A 151 -5.16 2.26 -4.89
CA PHE A 151 -3.82 1.78 -4.60
C PHE A 151 -3.81 0.94 -3.33
N LEU A 152 -3.01 -0.13 -3.34
CA LEU A 152 -2.67 -0.90 -2.15
C LEU A 152 -1.16 -0.77 -1.93
N THR A 153 -0.75 0.03 -0.94
CA THR A 153 0.66 0.28 -0.65
C THR A 153 1.13 -0.61 0.49
N TRP A 154 2.30 -1.21 0.32
CA TRP A 154 2.87 -2.17 1.27
C TRP A 154 4.27 -1.71 1.65
N PHE A 155 4.56 -1.72 2.94
CA PHE A 155 5.85 -1.32 3.50
C PHE A 155 6.33 -2.34 4.53
N GLU A 156 7.62 -2.67 4.53
CA GLU A 156 8.27 -3.55 5.51
C GLU A 156 9.54 -2.91 6.06
N TYR A 157 9.71 -2.96 7.38
CA TYR A 157 10.84 -2.34 8.06
C TYR A 157 11.07 -2.98 9.43
N ALA A 158 12.22 -2.65 10.03
CA ALA A 158 12.57 -3.15 11.35
C ALA A 158 11.86 -2.32 12.45
N PRO A 159 11.63 -2.88 13.65
CA PRO A 159 10.95 -2.17 14.74
C PRO A 159 11.56 -0.82 15.08
N GLU A 160 12.89 -0.67 14.96
CA GLU A 160 13.59 0.60 15.20
C GLU A 160 13.22 1.72 14.22
N SER A 161 12.64 1.41 13.05
CA SER A 161 12.25 2.38 12.04
C SER A 161 10.78 2.82 12.11
N VAL A 162 10.02 2.37 13.12
CA VAL A 162 8.60 2.72 13.28
C VAL A 162 8.42 4.23 13.37
N ALA A 163 9.18 4.90 14.24
CA ALA A 163 9.04 6.35 14.45
C ALA A 163 9.37 7.15 13.17
N ASP A 164 10.46 6.81 12.48
CA ASP A 164 10.86 7.45 11.22
C ASP A 164 9.82 7.23 10.11
N PHE A 165 9.18 6.07 10.09
CA PHE A 165 8.13 5.78 9.12
C PHE A 165 6.83 6.55 9.44
N ASP A 166 6.48 6.70 10.72
CA ASP A 166 5.33 7.50 11.15
C ASP A 166 5.52 8.98 10.80
N GLU A 167 6.73 9.53 11.02
CA GLU A 167 7.09 10.88 10.60
C GLU A 167 6.95 11.06 9.07
N LEU A 168 7.40 10.08 8.28
CA LEU A 168 7.22 10.11 6.83
C LEU A 168 5.74 10.15 6.43
N LEU A 169 4.88 9.36 7.10
CA LEU A 169 3.44 9.38 6.81
C LEU A 169 2.81 10.74 7.14
N ASP A 170 3.17 11.32 8.29
CA ASP A 170 2.69 12.65 8.69
C ASP A 170 3.14 13.72 7.71
N GLU A 171 4.40 13.67 7.25
CA GLU A 171 4.90 14.56 6.21
C GLU A 171 4.09 14.42 4.92
N LEU A 172 3.89 13.20 4.41
CA LEU A 172 3.14 12.95 3.18
C LEU A 172 1.68 13.40 3.30
N ARG A 173 1.03 13.14 4.43
CA ARG A 173 -0.35 13.56 4.73
C ARG A 173 -0.53 15.08 4.77
N SER A 174 0.55 15.83 5.01
CA SER A 174 0.55 17.29 5.01
C SER A 174 0.73 17.93 3.62
N THR A 175 0.95 17.12 2.57
CA THR A 175 1.23 17.62 1.21
C THR A 175 -0.03 17.95 0.41
N GLU A 176 0.16 18.70 -0.69
CA GLU A 176 -0.90 19.00 -1.65
C GLU A 176 -1.48 17.72 -2.28
N GLU A 177 -0.66 16.71 -2.55
CA GLU A 177 -1.11 15.43 -3.08
C GLU A 177 -2.19 14.78 -2.19
N TRP A 178 -2.05 14.92 -0.86
CA TRP A 178 -2.96 14.29 0.10
C TRP A 178 -4.30 15.00 0.22
N ILE A 179 -4.45 16.22 -0.30
CA ILE A 179 -5.76 16.89 -0.43
C ILE A 179 -6.71 16.04 -1.29
N PHE A 180 -6.16 15.29 -2.25
CA PHE A 180 -6.93 14.44 -3.15
C PHE A 180 -7.24 13.05 -2.59
N VAL A 181 -6.75 12.69 -1.40
CA VAL A 181 -7.03 11.39 -0.78
C VAL A 181 -8.37 11.43 -0.05
N GLU A 182 -9.34 10.64 -0.51
CA GLU A 182 -10.70 10.61 0.08
C GLU A 182 -10.92 9.41 1.00
N ARG A 183 -10.12 8.36 0.84
CA ARG A 183 -10.17 7.18 1.70
C ARG A 183 -8.77 6.63 1.92
N GLU A 184 -8.38 6.52 3.18
CA GLU A 184 -7.10 5.94 3.60
C GLU A 184 -7.33 5.11 4.87
N VAL A 185 -6.83 3.88 4.84
CA VAL A 185 -6.83 2.99 6.01
C VAL A 185 -5.41 2.55 6.25
N GLU A 186 -4.96 2.62 7.49
CA GLU A 186 -3.64 2.17 7.90
C GLU A 186 -3.78 0.88 8.70
N VAL A 187 -3.21 -0.21 8.17
CA VAL A 187 -3.15 -1.51 8.84
C VAL A 187 -1.70 -1.73 9.28
N ARG A 188 -1.47 -1.75 10.59
CA ARG A 188 -0.15 -2.01 11.20
C ARG A 188 0.00 -3.47 11.55
N LEU A 189 1.15 -4.03 11.19
CA LEU A 189 1.37 -5.47 11.28
C LEU A 189 2.73 -5.82 11.86
N SER A 190 2.77 -6.98 12.50
CA SER A 190 3.98 -7.61 13.01
C SER A 190 4.14 -9.03 12.48
N PHE A 191 5.38 -9.41 12.16
CA PHE A 191 5.74 -10.75 11.72
C PHE A 191 6.15 -11.59 12.94
N GLY A 192 5.55 -12.78 13.10
CA GLY A 192 6.01 -13.74 14.10
C GLY A 192 5.54 -13.52 15.54
N SER A 193 4.54 -12.67 15.78
CA SER A 193 3.78 -12.69 17.04
C SER A 193 2.78 -13.86 17.03
N GLN A 194 3.03 -14.84 17.90
CA GLN A 194 2.03 -15.76 18.45
C GLN A 194 1.76 -15.35 19.90
#